data_AF-A0A5M5ZU01-F1
#
_entry.id   AF-A0A5M5ZU01-F1
#
_cell.length_a   1.000
_cell.length_b   1.000
_cell.length_c   1.000
_cell.angle_alpha   90.00
_cell.angle_beta   90.00
_cell.angle_gamma   90.00
#
_symmetry.space_group_name_H-M   'P 1'
#
loop_
_entity.id
_entity.type
_entity.pdbx_description
1 polymer ?
#
loop_
_entity_poly.entity_id
_entity_poly.type
_entity_poly.pdbx_seq_one_letter_code
_entity_poly.pdbx_strand_id
1 'polypeptide(L)' 'MKAYELLYINRNTLRIMSEMSLDASDIKYLGMYKDYTRLTAEGHKKAYIMQYLADEYSISERTIYRVIDRLSVDVSIQ' A
#
# COMPACT_ATOMS: atom_id res chain seq x y z
N MET A 1 -14.75 -18.35 15.47
CA MET A 1 -14.10 -17.02 15.53
C MET A 1 -15.16 -15.94 15.36
N LYS A 2 -15.37 -15.14 16.40
CA LYS A 2 -16.18 -13.91 16.38
C LYS A 2 -15.31 -12.73 15.95
N ALA A 3 -15.93 -11.62 15.53
CA ALA A 3 -15.21 -10.38 15.21
C ALA A 3 -14.30 -9.93 16.37
N TYR A 4 -14.75 -10.09 17.62
CA TYR A 4 -13.94 -9.85 18.80
C TYR A 4 -12.62 -10.64 18.81
N GLU A 5 -12.66 -11.93 18.49
CA GLU A 5 -11.48 -12.81 18.51
C GLU A 5 -10.48 -12.41 17.40
N LEU A 6 -10.99 -12.07 16.21
CA LEU A 6 -10.15 -11.57 15.11
C LEU A 6 -9.44 -10.26 15.49
N LEU A 7 -10.17 -9.30 16.05
CA LEU A 7 -9.61 -8.03 16.50
C LEU A 7 -8.60 -8.25 17.64
N TYR A 8 -8.92 -9.12 18.60
CA TYR A 8 -8.04 -9.40 19.72
C TYR A 8 -6.72 -10.04 19.27
N ILE A 9 -6.76 -11.04 18.37
CA ILE A 9 -5.56 -11.69 17.83
C ILE A 9 -4.66 -10.67 17.10
N ASN A 10 -5.25 -9.73 16.36
CA ASN A 10 -4.52 -8.76 15.53
C ASN A 10 -4.35 -7.38 16.17
N ARG A 11 -4.68 -7.22 17.46
CA ARG A 11 -4.78 -5.91 18.13
C ARG A 11 -3.54 -5.02 18.00
N ASN A 12 -2.34 -5.62 18.03
CA ASN A 12 -1.09 -4.88 17.88
C ASN A 12 -0.94 -4.34 16.44
N THR A 13 -1.17 -5.19 15.44
CA THR A 13 -1.17 -4.79 14.02
C THR A 13 -2.21 -3.72 13.74
N LEU A 14 -3.44 -3.91 14.25
CA LEU A 14 -4.53 -2.95 14.06
C LEU A 14 -4.27 -1.61 14.74
N ARG A 15 -3.62 -1.62 15.92
CA ARG A 15 -3.17 -0.39 16.59
C ARG A 15 -2.18 0.37 15.71
N ILE A 16 -1.15 -0.32 15.21
CA ILE A 16 -0.14 0.29 14.33
C ILE A 16 -0.80 0.83 13.05
N MET A 17 -1.68 0.05 12.42
CA MET A 17 -2.43 0.50 11.25
C MET A 17 -3.23 1.77 11.56
N SER A 18 -3.89 1.84 12.72
CA SER A 18 -4.64 3.02 13.14
C SER A 18 -3.74 4.23 13.39
N GLU A 19 -2.58 4.05 14.01
CA GLU A 19 -1.61 5.13 14.28
C GLU A 19 -0.99 5.66 12.98
N MET A 20 -0.78 4.80 11.99
CA MET A 20 -0.19 5.12 10.69
C MET A 20 -1.22 5.48 9.62
N SER A 21 -2.51 5.56 9.96
CA SER A 21 -3.61 5.81 9.01
C SER A 21 -3.64 4.83 7.82
N LEU A 22 -3.32 3.55 8.07
CA LEU A 22 -3.41 2.45 7.12
C LEU A 22 -4.78 1.76 7.22
N ASP A 23 -5.36 1.38 6.08
CA ASP A 23 -6.66 0.72 6.01
C ASP A 23 -6.52 -0.73 5.52
N ALA A 24 -7.36 -1.64 6.02
CA ALA A 24 -7.33 -3.04 5.57
C ALA A 24 -7.64 -3.19 4.07
N SER A 25 -8.40 -2.26 3.48
CA SER A 25 -8.68 -2.24 2.04
C SER A 25 -7.45 -1.90 1.19
N ASP A 26 -6.35 -1.40 1.79
CA ASP A 26 -5.10 -1.14 1.08
C ASP A 26 -4.42 -2.42 0.56
N ILE A 27 -4.84 -3.60 1.04
CA ILE A 27 -4.40 -4.90 0.51
C ILE A 27 -4.55 -4.98 -1.02
N LYS A 28 -5.59 -4.34 -1.58
CA LYS A 28 -5.82 -4.32 -3.03
C LYS A 28 -4.73 -3.61 -3.84
N TYR A 29 -3.88 -2.81 -3.18
CA TYR A 29 -2.81 -2.06 -3.82
C TYR A 29 -1.42 -2.70 -3.67
N LEU A 30 -1.30 -3.81 -2.93
CA LEU A 30 0.01 -4.42 -2.66
C LEU A 30 0.73 -4.88 -3.93
N GLY A 31 0.00 -5.39 -4.93
CA GLY A 31 0.56 -5.72 -6.24
C GLY A 31 1.14 -4.48 -6.94
N MET A 32 0.33 -3.43 -7.04
CA MET A 32 0.72 -2.16 -7.66
C MET A 32 1.95 -1.54 -6.98
N TYR A 33 2.00 -1.54 -5.65
CA TYR A 33 3.15 -1.03 -4.90
C TYR A 33 4.41 -1.89 -5.08
N LYS A 34 4.27 -3.22 -5.21
CA LYS A 34 5.39 -4.11 -5.52
C LYS A 34 5.96 -3.82 -6.92
N ASP A 35 5.11 -3.58 -7.92
CA ASP A 35 5.60 -3.20 -9.25
C ASP A 35 6.21 -1.81 -9.27
N TYR A 36 5.64 -0.85 -8.54
CA TYR A 36 6.24 0.47 -8.35
C TYR A 36 7.67 0.38 -7.80
N THR A 37 7.87 -0.38 -6.72
CA THR A 37 9.19 -0.53 -6.10
C THR A 37 10.18 -1.26 -7.01
N ARG A 38 9.74 -2.32 -7.69
CA ARG A 38 10.55 -3.05 -8.69
C ARG A 38 10.98 -2.14 -9.84
N LEU A 39 10.04 -1.46 -10.51
CA LEU A 39 10.35 -0.60 -11.66
C LEU A 39 11.20 0.61 -11.28
N THR A 40 11.03 1.13 -10.06
CA THR A 40 11.90 2.18 -9.52
C THR A 40 13.32 1.67 -9.33
N ALA A 41 13.50 0.45 -8.79
CA ALA A 41 14.81 -0.16 -8.62
C ALA A 41 15.50 -0.51 -9.96
N GLU A 42 14.74 -0.83 -11.00
CA GLU A 42 15.23 -1.02 -12.37
C GLU A 42 15.64 0.30 -13.06
N GLY A 43 15.35 1.46 -12.46
CA GLY A 43 15.75 2.77 -12.98
C GLY A 43 14.83 3.35 -14.06
N HIS A 44 13.59 2.85 -14.19
CA HIS A 44 12.64 3.37 -15.17
C HIS A 44 12.21 4.81 -14.86
N LYS A 45 11.90 5.59 -15.89
CA LYS A 45 11.41 6.95 -15.73
C LYS A 45 10.05 6.96 -15.02
N LYS A 46 9.87 7.86 -14.06
CA LYS A 46 8.62 7.98 -13.28
C LYS A 46 7.36 8.05 -14.16
N ALA A 47 7.36 8.84 -15.24
CA ALA A 47 6.22 8.93 -16.16
C ALA A 47 5.84 7.58 -16.79
N TYR A 48 6.83 6.74 -17.14
CA TYR A 48 6.59 5.39 -17.65
C TYR A 48 5.99 4.48 -16.59
N ILE A 49 6.53 4.54 -15.37
CA ILE A 49 6.02 3.76 -14.23
C ILE A 49 4.56 4.12 -13.97
N MET A 50 4.23 5.42 -13.91
CA MET A 50 2.85 5.88 -13.66
C MET A 50 1.88 5.40 -14.74
N GLN A 51 2.27 5.50 -16.02
CA GLN A 51 1.46 5.00 -17.13
C GLN A 51 1.24 3.48 -17.04
N TYR A 52 2.31 2.71 -16.83
CA TYR A 52 2.23 1.26 -16.70
C TYR A 52 1.30 0.84 -15.56
N LEU A 53 1.45 1.45 -14.37
CA LEU A 53 0.62 1.12 -13.21
C LEU A 53 -0.85 1.54 -13.43
N ALA A 54 -1.08 2.64 -14.16
CA ALA A 54 -2.44 3.08 -14.47
C ALA A 54 -3.17 2.10 -15.38
N ASP A 55 -2.47 1.59 -16.40
CA ASP A 55 -3.01 0.63 -17.36
C ASP A 55 -3.20 -0.76 -16.72
N GLU A 56 -2.17 -1.30 -16.10
CA GLU A 56 -2.16 -2.67 -15.54
C GLU A 56 -3.20 -2.83 -14.42
N TYR A 57 -3.32 -1.84 -13.55
CA TYR A 57 -4.21 -1.92 -12.39
C TYR A 57 -5.55 -1.20 -12.62
N SER A 58 -5.74 -0.53 -13.77
CA SER A 58 -6.94 0.30 -14.05
C SER A 58 -7.20 1.36 -12.97
N ILE A 59 -6.14 2.04 -12.52
CA ILE A 59 -6.17 3.04 -11.45
C ILE A 59 -5.69 4.40 -11.99
N SER A 60 -6.37 5.50 -11.63
CA SER A 60 -5.89 6.83 -12.01
C SER A 60 -4.52 7.15 -11.41
N GLU A 61 -3.67 7.89 -12.14
CA GLU A 61 -2.37 8.34 -11.62
C GLU A 61 -2.48 9.05 -10.26
N ARG A 62 -3.50 9.89 -10.07
CA ARG A 62 -3.77 10.56 -8.79
C ARG A 62 -3.91 9.57 -7.64
N THR A 63 -4.63 8.47 -7.86
CA THR A 63 -4.79 7.41 -6.86
C THR A 63 -3.46 6.68 -6.64
N ILE A 64 -2.70 6.41 -7.71
CA ILE A 64 -1.37 5.78 -7.60
C ILE A 64 -0.44 6.62 -6.72
N TYR A 65 -0.36 7.93 -6.96
CA TYR A 65 0.42 8.85 -6.10
C TYR A 65 0.01 8.75 -4.63
N ARG A 66 -1.29 8.87 -4.35
CA ARG A 66 -1.81 8.78 -2.97
C ARG A 66 -1.53 7.43 -2.29
N VAL A 67 -1.49 6.36 -3.08
CA VAL A 67 -1.21 5.01 -2.57
C VAL A 67 0.29 4.86 -2.28
N ILE A 68 1.15 5.31 -3.20
CA ILE A 68 2.60 5.33 -2.99
C ILE A 68 2.94 6.12 -1.73
N ASP A 69 2.44 7.35 -1.62
CA ASP A 69 2.71 8.22 -0.45
C ASP A 69 2.30 7.54 0.87
N ARG A 70 1.17 6.82 0.88
CA ARG A 70 0.68 6.12 2.07
C ARG A 70 1.47 4.84 2.39
N LEU A 71 1.81 4.04 1.39
CA LEU A 71 2.47 2.75 1.58
C LEU A 71 3.99 2.85 1.69
N SER A 72 4.58 4.01 1.39
CA SER A 72 6.00 4.31 1.61
C SER A 72 6.32 4.80 3.02
N VAL A 73 5.34 4.88 3.93
CA VAL A 73 5.57 5.25 5.33
C VAL A 73 6.30 4.12 6.05
N ASP A 74 7.43 4.46 6.70
CA ASP A 74 8.16 3.53 7.55
C ASP A 74 7.34 3.19 8.80
N VAL A 75 7.19 1.89 9.07
CA VAL A 75 6.47 1.39 10.23
C VAL A 75 7.45 0.73 11.20
N SER A 76 7.59 1.32 12.38
CA SER A 76 8.36 0.74 13.48
C SER A 76 7.45 -0.08 14.39
N ILE A 77 7.74 -1.36 14.56
CA ILE A 77 7.08 -2.20 15.57
C ILE A 77 7.92 -2.10 16.85
N GLN A 78 7.38 -1.43 17.88
CA GLN A 78 7.89 -1.51 19.25
C GLN A 78 7.37 -2.77 19.96
#